data_AF-A0A4U9IG09-F1
#
_entry.id   AF-A0A4U9IG09-F1
#
_cell.length_a   1.000
_cell.length_b   1.000
_cell.length_c   1.000
_cell.angle_alpha   90.00
_cell.angle_beta   90.00
_cell.angle_gamma   90.00
#
_symmetry.space_group_name_H-M   'P 1'
#
loop_
_entity.id
_entity.type
_entity.pdbx_description
1 polymer ?
#
loop_
_entity_poly.entity_id
_entity_poly.type
_entity_poly.pdbx_seq_one_letter_code
_entity_poly.pdbx_strand_id
1 'polypeptide(L)'
;MKLLTTTALALSLCAGTVLPVAAENVVGTVKAWQYMQADGWKSADGLDNNTLSNALYGARVIDNYPWTRQFLLRMGYNGGYFLADKNTKTVRKLALKTASGSPADLTSVYQGEGKACGFTLIDTQASLAGRGATEIGWYR
;
A
#
# COMPACT_ATOMS: atom_id res chain seq x y z
N MET A 1 -11.79 17.13 48.47
CA MET A 1 -10.84 16.19 47.85
C MET A 1 -11.02 16.27 46.33
N LYS A 2 -9.95 16.55 45.58
CA LYS A 2 -9.98 16.66 44.11
C LYS A 2 -9.94 15.25 43.51
N LEU A 3 -10.95 14.86 42.73
CA LEU A 3 -10.88 13.68 41.87
C LEU A 3 -10.01 14.01 40.66
N LEU A 4 -8.88 13.32 40.53
CA LEU A 4 -8.11 13.28 39.29
C LEU A 4 -8.79 12.27 38.36
N THR A 5 -9.53 12.75 37.38
CA THR A 5 -10.02 11.92 36.26
C THR A 5 -8.84 11.62 35.33
N THR A 6 -8.21 10.46 35.54
CA THR A 6 -7.19 9.94 34.62
C THR A 6 -7.89 9.46 33.35
N THR A 7 -7.80 10.25 32.28
CA THR A 7 -8.21 9.83 30.94
C THR A 7 -7.27 8.73 30.48
N ALA A 8 -7.70 7.47 30.57
CA ALA A 8 -6.99 6.37 29.93
C ALA A 8 -7.10 6.55 28.41
N LEU A 9 -6.01 6.97 27.76
CA LEU A 9 -5.86 6.83 26.32
C LEU A 9 -5.86 5.34 26.03
N ALA A 10 -7.01 4.81 25.59
CA ALA A 10 -7.06 3.51 24.94
C ALA A 10 -6.35 3.64 23.59
N LEU A 11 -5.02 3.56 23.62
CA LEU A 11 -4.25 3.13 22.46
C LEU A 11 -4.73 1.71 22.19
N SER A 12 -5.68 1.58 21.27
CA SER A 12 -5.97 0.34 20.56
C SER A 12 -4.69 -0.04 19.81
N LEU A 13 -3.73 -0.60 20.54
CA LEU A 13 -2.63 -1.35 19.96
C LEU A 13 -3.30 -2.50 19.20
N CYS A 14 -3.27 -2.43 17.88
CA CYS A 14 -3.31 -3.63 17.06
C CYS A 14 -2.07 -4.45 17.42
N ALA A 15 -2.11 -5.13 18.57
CA ALA A 15 -1.11 -6.09 19.00
C ALA A 15 -1.28 -7.33 18.11
N GLY A 16 -0.78 -7.24 16.88
CA GLY A 16 -0.60 -8.36 15.98
C GLY A 16 0.83 -8.85 16.11
N THR A 17 0.96 -10.07 16.61
CA THR A 17 2.10 -10.99 16.40
C THR A 17 2.83 -10.69 15.08
N VAL A 18 4.17 -10.76 15.07
CA VAL A 18 4.98 -10.69 13.84
C VAL A 18 4.42 -11.72 12.86
N LEU A 19 3.59 -11.26 11.93
CA LEU A 19 2.95 -12.14 10.97
C LEU A 19 4.08 -12.73 10.11
N PRO A 20 4.02 -14.00 9.69
CA PRO A 20 4.76 -14.39 8.49
C PRO A 20 4.40 -13.36 7.43
N VAL A 21 5.39 -12.75 6.78
CA VAL A 21 5.21 -11.76 5.71
C VAL A 21 4.03 -12.20 4.86
N ALA A 22 2.86 -11.56 5.04
CA ALA A 22 1.69 -12.01 4.33
C ALA A 22 1.99 -11.74 2.85
N ALA A 23 1.86 -12.77 2.03
CA ALA A 23 1.99 -12.60 0.60
C ALA A 23 0.88 -11.64 0.14
N GLU A 24 1.26 -10.62 -0.63
CA GLU A 24 0.33 -9.66 -1.22
C GLU A 24 -0.81 -10.40 -1.95
N ASN A 25 -2.07 -10.05 -1.68
CA ASN A 25 -3.17 -10.65 -2.43
C ASN A 25 -3.32 -9.98 -3.80
N VAL A 26 -2.90 -10.68 -4.84
CA VAL A 26 -2.94 -10.18 -6.22
C VAL A 26 -4.18 -10.66 -6.93
N VAL A 27 -5.03 -9.70 -7.26
CA VAL A 27 -6.34 -9.93 -7.86
C VAL A 27 -6.36 -9.66 -9.36
N GLY A 28 -5.23 -9.23 -9.93
CA GLY A 28 -5.09 -9.03 -11.36
C GLY A 28 -3.82 -8.27 -11.74
N THR A 29 -3.78 -7.85 -13.00
CA THR A 29 -2.68 -7.05 -13.57
C THR A 29 -3.24 -5.90 -14.37
N VAL A 30 -2.55 -4.76 -14.32
CA VAL A 30 -2.83 -3.62 -15.20
C VAL A 30 -2.42 -3.97 -16.62
N LYS A 31 -3.37 -3.91 -17.55
CA LYS A 31 -3.11 -4.18 -18.97
C LYS A 31 -2.27 -3.07 -19.61
N ALA A 32 -2.68 -1.82 -19.44
CA ALA A 32 -1.97 -0.64 -19.92
C ALA A 32 -2.52 0.61 -19.23
N TRP A 33 -1.70 1.66 -19.09
CA TRP A 33 -2.13 2.94 -18.52
C TRP A 33 -3.26 3.58 -19.35
N GLN A 34 -3.20 3.48 -20.67
CA GLN A 34 -4.18 4.04 -21.59
C GLN A 34 -5.59 3.48 -21.35
N TYR A 35 -5.72 2.21 -20.96
CA TYR A 35 -7.03 1.64 -20.61
C TYR A 35 -7.55 2.19 -19.29
N MET A 36 -6.67 2.41 -18.31
CA MET A 36 -7.08 3.11 -17.09
C MET A 36 -7.51 4.54 -17.41
N GLN A 37 -6.82 5.25 -18.31
CA GLN A 37 -7.23 6.58 -18.74
C GLN A 37 -8.61 6.58 -19.43
N ALA A 38 -8.89 5.59 -20.26
CA ALA A 38 -10.21 5.40 -20.88
C ALA A 38 -11.32 5.20 -19.83
N ASP A 39 -10.99 4.55 -18.70
CA ASP A 39 -11.86 4.38 -17.53
C ASP A 39 -11.89 5.60 -16.59
N GLY A 40 -11.32 6.73 -17.02
CA GLY A 40 -11.30 8.01 -16.30
C GLY A 40 -10.17 8.18 -15.28
N TRP A 41 -9.19 7.27 -15.24
CA TRP A 41 -8.06 7.40 -14.33
C TRP A 41 -7.06 8.48 -14.76
N LYS A 42 -6.47 9.16 -13.78
CA LYS A 42 -5.45 10.20 -14.00
C LYS A 42 -4.33 10.14 -12.96
N SER A 43 -3.20 10.78 -13.24
CA SER A 43 -2.18 11.00 -12.21
C SER A 43 -2.70 11.97 -11.14
N ALA A 44 -2.47 11.66 -9.87
CA ALA A 44 -2.70 12.59 -8.76
C ALA A 44 -1.50 13.51 -8.47
N ASP A 45 -0.30 13.11 -8.92
CA ASP A 45 0.99 13.73 -8.64
C ASP A 45 1.65 14.37 -9.87
N GLY A 46 0.91 14.50 -10.98
CA GLY A 46 1.38 15.14 -12.20
C GLY A 46 2.38 14.31 -13.01
N LEU A 47 2.50 13.01 -12.74
CA LEU A 47 3.30 12.09 -13.55
C LEU A 47 2.78 12.02 -14.98
N ASP A 48 3.68 12.11 -15.94
CA ASP A 48 3.35 12.09 -17.35
C ASP A 48 2.93 10.68 -17.83
N ASN A 49 2.27 10.64 -18.99
CA ASN A 49 1.73 9.41 -19.56
C ASN A 49 2.82 8.38 -19.90
N ASN A 50 4.01 8.78 -20.31
CA ASN A 50 5.08 7.84 -20.63
C ASN A 50 5.61 7.19 -19.35
N THR A 51 5.82 7.97 -18.29
CA THR A 51 6.20 7.46 -16.98
C THR A 51 5.19 6.45 -16.44
N LEU A 52 3.89 6.78 -16.46
CA LEU A 52 2.85 5.87 -15.97
C LEU A 52 2.64 4.66 -16.88
N SER A 53 2.75 4.80 -18.20
CA SER A 53 2.66 3.66 -19.13
C SER A 53 3.76 2.64 -18.86
N ASN A 54 5.01 3.10 -18.68
CA ASN A 54 6.13 2.21 -18.39
C ASN A 54 6.05 1.59 -16.99
N ALA A 55 5.65 2.38 -15.99
CA ALA A 55 5.57 1.90 -14.62
C ALA A 55 4.42 0.92 -14.38
N LEU A 56 3.27 1.13 -15.05
CA LEU A 56 2.05 0.38 -14.78
C LEU A 56 1.79 -0.74 -15.80
N TYR A 57 2.53 -0.83 -16.90
CA TYR A 57 2.38 -1.96 -17.82
C TYR A 57 2.71 -3.29 -17.13
N GLY A 58 1.71 -4.16 -16.99
CA GLY A 58 1.84 -5.43 -16.27
C GLY A 58 1.96 -5.30 -14.75
N ALA A 59 1.72 -4.11 -14.17
CA ALA A 59 1.76 -3.92 -12.72
C ALA A 59 0.71 -4.81 -12.02
N ARG A 60 1.08 -5.38 -10.88
CA ARG A 60 0.18 -6.23 -10.08
C ARG A 60 -0.85 -5.35 -9.40
N VAL A 61 -2.12 -5.75 -9.47
CA VAL A 61 -3.23 -5.13 -8.75
C VAL A 61 -3.40 -5.87 -7.44
N ILE A 62 -3.15 -5.18 -6.32
CA ILE A 62 -3.10 -5.75 -4.98
C ILE A 62 -4.28 -5.21 -4.16
N ASP A 63 -4.98 -6.13 -3.48
CA ASP A 63 -6.05 -5.82 -2.52
C ASP A 63 -7.17 -4.91 -3.06
N ASN A 64 -7.47 -5.01 -4.37
CA ASN A 64 -8.58 -4.29 -5.00
C ASN A 64 -9.92 -5.01 -4.76
N TYR A 65 -10.47 -4.84 -3.56
CA TYR A 65 -11.79 -5.37 -3.21
C TYR A 65 -12.92 -4.37 -3.51
N PRO A 66 -14.17 -4.81 -3.70
CA PRO A 66 -15.30 -3.91 -3.93
C PRO A 66 -15.49 -2.85 -2.83
N TRP A 67 -15.26 -3.21 -1.57
CA TRP A 67 -15.52 -2.38 -0.39
C TRP A 67 -14.38 -1.45 0.02
N THR A 68 -13.16 -1.61 -0.52
CA THR A 68 -12.08 -0.66 -0.23
C THR A 68 -12.33 0.67 -0.94
N ARG A 69 -11.76 1.77 -0.46
CA ARG A 69 -11.72 3.00 -1.27
C ARG A 69 -10.52 2.98 -2.20
N GLN A 70 -9.40 2.54 -1.66
CA GLN A 70 -8.12 2.51 -2.34
C GLN A 70 -7.66 1.08 -2.59
N PHE A 71 -6.71 0.93 -3.52
CA PHE A 71 -5.99 -0.31 -3.73
C PHE A 71 -4.56 0.00 -4.18
N LEU A 72 -3.70 -1.02 -4.10
CA LEU A 72 -2.30 -0.89 -4.42
C LEU A 72 -2.01 -1.39 -5.83
N LEU A 73 -1.06 -0.73 -6.48
CA LEU A 73 -0.44 -1.19 -7.72
C LEU A 73 1.05 -1.37 -7.46
N ARG A 74 1.61 -2.53 -7.80
CA ARG A 74 3.06 -2.78 -7.70
C ARG A 74 3.68 -2.89 -9.07
N MET A 75 4.69 -2.06 -9.33
CA MET A 75 5.47 -2.06 -10.57
C MET A 75 6.29 -3.36 -10.66
N GLY A 76 6.03 -4.21 -11.66
CA GLY A 76 6.71 -5.50 -11.79
C GLY A 76 6.63 -6.38 -10.53
N TYR A 77 7.62 -7.25 -10.34
CA TYR A 77 7.67 -8.13 -9.16
C TYR A 77 8.21 -7.43 -7.91
N ASN A 78 9.25 -6.59 -8.07
CA ASN A 78 10.01 -5.97 -6.98
C ASN A 78 10.05 -4.43 -7.02
N GLY A 79 9.24 -3.80 -7.86
CA GLY A 79 9.26 -2.34 -8.02
C GLY A 79 8.45 -1.62 -6.96
N GLY A 80 8.43 -0.30 -7.08
CA GLY A 80 7.73 0.59 -6.16
C GLY A 80 6.20 0.46 -6.24
N TYR A 81 5.56 0.96 -5.19
CA TYR A 81 4.11 0.99 -5.08
C TYR A 81 3.50 2.29 -5.60
N PHE A 82 2.32 2.16 -6.17
CA PHE A 82 1.40 3.26 -6.42
C PHE A 82 0.11 3.01 -5.64
N LEU A 83 -0.53 4.11 -5.28
CA LEU A 83 -1.82 4.13 -4.62
C LEU A 83 -2.88 4.59 -5.61
N ALA A 84 -3.88 3.74 -5.83
CA ALA A 84 -5.03 4.04 -6.66
C ALA A 84 -6.26 4.35 -5.79
N ASP A 85 -6.88 5.52 -5.97
CA ASP A 85 -8.12 5.92 -5.30
C ASP A 85 -9.30 5.76 -6.27
N LYS A 86 -10.24 4.87 -5.94
CA LYS A 86 -11.39 4.56 -6.80
C LYS A 86 -12.39 5.71 -6.90
N ASN A 87 -12.48 6.55 -5.88
CA ASN A 87 -13.45 7.64 -5.82
C ASN A 87 -12.99 8.80 -6.70
N THR A 88 -11.73 9.20 -6.58
CA THR A 88 -11.17 10.28 -7.40
C THR A 88 -10.60 9.82 -8.74
N LYS A 89 -10.55 8.50 -8.96
CA LYS A 89 -9.94 7.85 -10.13
C LYS A 89 -8.53 8.37 -10.35
N THR A 90 -7.72 8.36 -9.29
CA THR A 90 -6.35 8.88 -9.34
C THR A 90 -5.33 7.85 -8.94
N VAL A 91 -4.19 7.83 -9.61
CA VAL A 91 -3.02 7.04 -9.24
C VAL A 91 -1.89 7.99 -8.82
N ARG A 92 -1.23 7.73 -7.70
CA ARG A 92 -0.02 8.44 -7.28
C ARG A 92 1.08 7.47 -6.87
N LYS A 93 2.34 7.82 -7.09
CA LYS A 93 3.48 7.03 -6.61
C LYS A 93 3.62 7.19 -5.10
N LEU A 94 3.92 6.09 -4.41
CA LEU A 94 4.27 6.13 -2.99
C LEU A 94 5.77 6.34 -2.85
N ALA A 95 6.17 7.42 -2.18
CA ALA A 95 7.56 7.77 -1.90
C ALA A 95 8.05 7.02 -0.64
N LEU A 96 8.23 5.71 -0.77
CA LEU A 96 8.62 4.83 0.33
C LEU A 96 10.14 4.71 0.41
N LYS A 97 10.68 4.73 1.62
CA LYS A 97 12.10 4.48 1.89
C LYS A 97 12.23 3.19 2.67
N THR A 98 12.97 2.24 2.12
CA THR A 98 13.36 1.01 2.82
C THR A 98 14.74 1.18 3.45
N ALA A 99 15.02 0.40 4.49
CA ALA A 99 16.30 0.40 5.19
C ALA A 99 17.47 0.04 4.26
N SER A 100 17.24 -0.83 3.27
CA SER A 100 18.24 -1.19 2.26
C SER A 100 18.30 -0.24 1.06
N GLY A 101 17.28 0.60 0.88
CA GLY A 101 17.04 1.36 -0.35
C GLY A 101 16.43 0.54 -1.49
N SER A 102 16.22 -0.77 -1.31
CA SER A 102 15.61 -1.65 -2.32
C SER A 102 14.08 -1.71 -2.16
N PRO A 103 13.30 -1.46 -3.24
CA PRO A 103 11.85 -1.67 -3.22
C PRO A 103 11.46 -3.17 -3.21
N ALA A 104 12.41 -4.08 -3.40
CA ALA A 104 12.18 -5.51 -3.28
C ALA A 104 11.82 -5.92 -1.84
N ASP A 105 12.26 -5.15 -0.85
CA ASP A 105 11.98 -5.41 0.56
C ASP A 105 10.55 -5.04 0.95
N LEU A 106 9.80 -4.38 0.06
CA LEU A 106 8.43 -3.97 0.35
C LEU A 106 7.46 -5.13 0.18
N THR A 107 6.55 -5.24 1.14
CA THR A 107 5.30 -6.01 1.03
C THR A 107 4.14 -5.17 1.54
N SER A 108 2.91 -5.64 1.30
CA SER A 108 1.69 -5.07 1.86
C SER A 108 0.89 -6.15 2.58
N VAL A 109 0.19 -5.73 3.63
CA VAL A 109 -0.77 -6.56 4.35
C VAL A 109 -2.06 -5.78 4.46
N TYR A 110 -3.15 -6.38 3.99
CA TYR A 110 -4.48 -5.88 4.28
C TYR A 110 -4.86 -6.24 5.72
N GLN A 111 -5.19 -5.23 6.53
CA GLN A 111 -5.55 -5.40 7.94
C GLN A 111 -6.89 -4.74 8.26
N GLY A 112 -7.72 -5.42 9.05
CA GLY A 112 -8.92 -4.87 9.69
C GLY A 112 -10.16 -5.77 9.65
N GLU A 113 -11.13 -5.43 10.49
CA GLU A 113 -12.52 -5.93 10.44
C GLU A 113 -13.48 -4.77 10.08
N GLY A 114 -14.40 -4.99 9.14
CA GLY A 114 -15.47 -4.03 8.82
C GLY A 114 -15.05 -2.76 8.05
N LYS A 115 -15.51 -1.57 8.47
CA LYS A 115 -15.29 -0.28 7.75
C LYS A 115 -13.94 0.40 8.09
N ALA A 116 -13.14 -0.21 8.95
CA ALA A 116 -11.83 0.31 9.37
C ALA A 116 -10.66 -0.36 8.63
N CYS A 117 -10.94 -1.12 7.58
CA CYS A 117 -9.91 -1.85 6.87
C CYS A 117 -9.01 -0.92 6.05
N GLY A 118 -7.74 -1.28 6.03
CA GLY A 118 -6.69 -0.56 5.32
C GLY A 118 -5.54 -1.49 4.95
N PHE A 119 -4.55 -0.93 4.28
CA PHE A 119 -3.34 -1.66 3.91
C PHE A 119 -2.14 -1.03 4.61
N THR A 120 -1.34 -1.91 5.19
CA THR A 120 -0.07 -1.59 5.83
C THR A 120 1.05 -1.97 4.87
N LEU A 121 1.93 -1.02 4.57
CA LEU A 121 3.16 -1.28 3.84
C LEU A 121 4.27 -1.58 4.83
N ILE A 122 4.98 -2.68 4.57
CA ILE A 122 5.98 -3.22 5.46
C ILE A 122 7.30 -3.32 4.69
N ASP A 123 8.35 -2.78 5.28
CA ASP A 123 9.73 -3.08 4.92
C ASP A 123 10.14 -4.37 5.61
N THR A 124 10.30 -5.43 4.83
CA THR A 124 10.68 -6.76 5.31
C THR A 124 12.17 -6.88 5.62
N GLN A 125 12.99 -5.90 5.19
CA GLN A 125 14.45 -5.96 5.26
C GLN A 125 15.03 -7.25 4.66
N ALA A 126 14.33 -7.85 3.68
CA ALA A 126 14.71 -9.15 3.10
C ALA A 126 16.13 -9.12 2.52
N SER A 127 16.54 -8.01 1.90
CA SER A 127 17.89 -7.86 1.36
C SER A 127 18.98 -7.62 2.43
N LEU A 128 18.62 -7.41 3.70
CA LEU A 128 19.56 -7.14 4.81
C LEU A 128 19.77 -8.34 5.74
N ALA A 129 19.25 -9.53 5.39
CA ALA A 129 19.45 -10.82 6.07
C ALA A 129 19.60 -10.69 7.61
N GLY A 130 18.47 -10.61 8.35
CA GLY A 130 18.46 -10.75 9.82
C GLY A 130 17.91 -9.58 10.63
N ARG A 131 17.23 -8.60 10.01
CA ARG A 131 16.49 -7.55 10.73
C ARG A 131 14.97 -7.75 10.59
N GLY A 132 14.22 -7.47 11.65
CA GLY A 132 12.77 -7.66 11.69
C GLY A 132 11.99 -6.68 10.80
N ALA A 133 10.80 -7.06 10.38
CA ALA A 133 9.99 -6.22 9.50
C ALA A 133 9.51 -4.93 10.19
N THR A 134 9.42 -3.82 9.46
CA THR A 134 9.00 -2.50 9.97
C THR A 134 7.84 -1.94 9.15
N GLU A 135 6.80 -1.44 9.80
CA GLU A 135 5.74 -0.69 9.12
C GLU A 135 6.25 0.67 8.65
N ILE A 136 5.98 1.01 7.39
CA ILE A 136 6.44 2.26 6.76
C ILE A 136 5.30 3.08 6.14
N GLY A 137 4.06 2.63 6.23
CA GLY A 137 2.90 3.40 5.78
C GLY A 137 1.57 2.68 5.95
N TRP A 138 0.51 3.47 6.11
CA TRP A 138 -0.86 2.99 6.28
C TRP A 138 -1.87 3.81 5.49
N TYR A 139 -2.88 3.14 4.93
CA TYR A 139 -3.83 3.73 3.97
C TYR A 139 -5.20 3.01 4.00
N ARG A 140 -6.27 3.64 3.50
CA ARG A 140 -7.68 3.14 3.54
C ARG A 140 -8.37 3.15 2.18
#